data_AF-A0A4P5X2E7-F1
#
_entry.id   AF-A0A4P5X2E7-F1
#
_cell.length_a   1.000
_cell.length_b   1.000
_cell.length_c   1.000
_cell.angle_alpha   90.00
_cell.angle_beta   90.00
_cell.angle_gamma   90.00
#
_symmetry.space_group_name_H-M   'P 1'
#
loop_
_entity.id
_entity.type
_entity.pdbx_description
1 polymer ?
#
loop_
_entity_poly.entity_id
_entity_poly.type
_entity_poly.pdbx_seq_one_letter_code
_entity_poly.pdbx_strand_id
1 'polypeptide(L)'
;MVFSNKVTRGYTLAINNDPNPKGHAGELALIHFDASNQNSPKVTAYAYNGQNAINSWIDGNGSVAGNQTPDVIETALDTSWINTATVTDAAGKRRFLLDINVAGINGHTPLYPSGQNDWTGAQFGNQIGLWFHTFTGSATTYGAQGQLCDWNYNQHGWFDAPNYQTILVPLPAGAWMGMAGLIGVGVVARKRRAAMK
;
A
#
# COMPACT_ATOMS: atom_id res chain seq x y z
N MET A 1 -32.21 -9.91 5.09
CA MET A 1 -30.76 -9.62 5.22
C MET A 1 -30.41 -9.75 6.69
N VAL A 2 -29.56 -10.72 7.06
CA VAL A 2 -29.10 -10.89 8.44
C VAL A 2 -27.77 -10.16 8.57
N PHE A 3 -27.74 -9.07 9.33
CA PHE A 3 -26.49 -8.42 9.69
C PHE A 3 -25.82 -9.23 10.79
N SER A 4 -24.62 -9.75 10.53
CA SER A 4 -23.85 -10.51 11.50
C SER A 4 -22.83 -9.60 12.18
N ASN A 5 -22.66 -9.75 13.50
CA ASN A 5 -21.52 -9.21 14.26
C ASN A 5 -20.26 -10.03 13.93
N LYS A 6 -19.80 -10.00 12.67
CA LYS A 6 -18.49 -10.53 12.33
C LYS A 6 -17.47 -9.41 12.43
N VAL A 7 -16.40 -9.68 13.15
CA VAL A 7 -15.33 -8.72 13.36
C VAL A 7 -14.23 -8.96 12.34
N THR A 8 -13.92 -7.94 11.54
CA THR A 8 -12.83 -7.98 10.56
C THR A 8 -11.48 -8.18 11.26
N ARG A 9 -10.63 -9.06 10.74
CA ARG A 9 -9.31 -9.38 11.30
C ARG A 9 -8.15 -9.06 10.36
N GLY A 10 -8.44 -8.40 9.25
CA GLY A 10 -7.42 -7.94 8.32
C GLY A 10 -8.04 -7.54 7.00
N TYR A 11 -7.21 -7.00 6.13
CA TYR A 11 -7.59 -6.63 4.78
C TYR A 11 -6.43 -6.73 3.80
N THR A 12 -6.75 -6.76 2.53
CA THR A 12 -5.83 -6.46 1.44
C THR A 12 -6.28 -5.21 0.71
N LEU A 13 -5.31 -4.46 0.18
CA LEU A 13 -5.53 -3.20 -0.50
C LEU A 13 -4.60 -3.07 -1.69
N ALA A 14 -5.18 -2.86 -2.87
CA ALA A 14 -4.48 -2.33 -4.04
C ALA A 14 -5.04 -0.95 -4.37
N ILE A 15 -4.16 -0.04 -4.77
CA ILE A 15 -4.47 1.32 -5.20
C ILE A 15 -3.80 1.54 -6.54
N ASN A 16 -4.53 2.12 -7.51
CA ASN A 16 -3.94 2.46 -8.80
C ASN A 16 -4.68 3.62 -9.50
N ASN A 17 -4.22 3.95 -10.70
CA ASN A 17 -4.83 4.92 -11.61
C ASN A 17 -5.69 4.22 -12.69
N ASP A 18 -6.90 3.76 -12.32
CA ASP A 18 -8.02 3.35 -13.19
C ASP A 18 -8.31 1.84 -13.35
N PRO A 19 -7.45 0.98 -13.95
CA PRO A 19 -7.92 -0.35 -14.35
C PRO A 19 -8.07 -1.30 -13.17
N ASN A 20 -9.00 -2.24 -13.26
CA ASN A 20 -9.06 -3.38 -12.33
C ASN A 20 -7.69 -4.06 -12.27
N PRO A 21 -7.05 -4.26 -11.10
CA PRO A 21 -5.75 -4.90 -10.95
C PRO A 21 -5.64 -6.23 -11.67
N LYS A 22 -6.75 -6.97 -11.80
CA LYS A 22 -6.79 -8.22 -12.55
C LYS A 22 -6.23 -8.02 -13.97
N GLY A 23 -5.17 -8.77 -14.29
CA GLY A 23 -4.47 -8.71 -15.58
C GLY A 23 -3.25 -7.77 -15.60
N HIS A 24 -3.03 -6.99 -14.54
CA HIS A 24 -1.94 -6.02 -14.41
C HIS A 24 -0.81 -6.60 -13.54
N ALA A 25 -0.23 -7.71 -14.00
CA ALA A 25 0.88 -8.38 -13.31
C ALA A 25 2.15 -7.52 -13.39
N GLY A 26 2.82 -7.32 -12.25
CA GLY A 26 4.09 -6.58 -12.20
C GLY A 26 3.93 -5.07 -12.36
N GLU A 27 2.73 -4.53 -12.15
CA GLU A 27 2.43 -3.09 -12.28
C GLU A 27 2.06 -2.43 -10.94
N LEU A 28 1.50 -3.20 -10.00
CA LEU A 28 0.84 -2.72 -8.79
C LEU A 28 1.36 -3.42 -7.54
N ALA A 29 1.22 -2.76 -6.39
CA ALA A 29 1.48 -3.37 -5.09
C ALA A 29 0.17 -3.82 -4.42
N LEU A 30 0.24 -4.96 -3.73
CA LEU A 30 -0.83 -5.45 -2.87
C LEU A 30 -0.38 -5.37 -1.40
N ILE A 31 -1.01 -4.48 -0.65
CA ILE A 31 -0.76 -4.29 0.78
C ILE A 31 -1.64 -5.27 1.55
N HIS A 32 -1.05 -5.98 2.51
CA HIS A 32 -1.75 -6.87 3.42
C HIS A 32 -1.66 -6.30 4.83
N PHE A 33 -2.80 -6.06 5.46
CA PHE A 33 -2.89 -5.66 6.85
C PHE A 33 -3.48 -6.80 7.65
N ASP A 34 -2.66 -7.46 8.45
CA ASP A 34 -3.03 -8.55 9.32
C ASP A 34 -3.28 -8.05 10.75
N ALA A 35 -4.50 -8.25 11.23
CA ALA A 35 -4.93 -7.96 12.60
C ALA A 35 -5.44 -9.23 13.31
N SER A 36 -4.95 -10.41 12.95
CA SER A 36 -5.17 -11.64 13.70
C SER A 36 -4.75 -11.46 15.16
N ASN A 37 -3.68 -10.70 15.42
CA ASN A 37 -3.41 -10.09 16.72
C ASN A 37 -3.66 -8.57 16.68
N GLN A 38 -4.75 -8.13 17.32
CA GLN A 38 -5.15 -6.72 17.35
C GLN A 38 -4.11 -5.80 17.99
N ASN A 39 -3.36 -6.29 18.98
CA ASN A 39 -2.39 -5.47 19.73
C ASN A 39 -1.04 -5.36 19.03
N SER A 40 -0.83 -6.14 17.96
CA SER A 40 0.41 -6.19 17.20
C SER A 40 0.07 -6.50 15.74
N PRO A 41 -0.62 -5.58 15.03
CA PRO A 41 -0.94 -5.79 13.64
C PRO A 41 0.36 -5.87 12.82
N LYS A 42 0.33 -6.64 11.73
CA LYS A 42 1.43 -6.78 10.79
C LYS A 42 1.02 -6.21 9.45
N VAL A 43 1.95 -5.56 8.78
CA VAL A 43 1.73 -5.03 7.43
C VAL A 43 2.81 -5.57 6.52
N THR A 44 2.42 -6.06 5.35
CA THR A 44 3.34 -6.52 4.30
C THR A 44 2.90 -5.97 2.95
N ALA A 45 3.83 -5.88 2.01
CA ALA A 45 3.54 -5.48 0.64
C ALA A 45 4.25 -6.40 -0.36
N TYR A 46 3.55 -6.74 -1.44
CA TYR A 46 4.02 -7.62 -2.51
C TYR A 46 3.71 -7.00 -3.87
N ALA A 47 4.52 -7.28 -4.89
CA ALA A 47 4.11 -6.99 -6.25
C ALA A 47 2.95 -7.92 -6.63
N TYR A 48 1.92 -7.34 -7.25
CA TYR A 48 0.73 -8.06 -7.63
C TYR A 48 1.00 -8.91 -8.89
N ASN A 49 0.63 -10.18 -8.85
CA ASN A 49 0.89 -11.13 -9.92
C ASN A 49 -0.18 -11.12 -11.05
N GLY A 50 -1.15 -10.22 -10.98
CA GLY A 50 -2.23 -10.08 -11.97
C GLY A 50 -3.40 -11.07 -11.81
N GLN A 51 -3.31 -12.06 -10.92
CA GLN A 51 -4.36 -13.06 -10.74
C GLN A 51 -5.45 -12.57 -9.79
N ASN A 52 -6.71 -12.77 -10.17
CA ASN A 52 -7.87 -12.49 -9.32
C ASN A 52 -8.05 -13.55 -8.23
N ALA A 53 -7.07 -13.66 -7.34
CA ALA A 53 -7.02 -14.65 -6.28
C ALA A 53 -6.34 -14.07 -5.02
N ILE A 54 -6.81 -14.53 -3.85
CA ILE A 54 -6.29 -14.13 -2.53
C ILE A 54 -4.82 -14.49 -2.32
N ASN A 55 -4.34 -15.51 -3.03
CA ASN A 55 -2.97 -15.99 -2.97
C ASN A 55 -2.06 -15.37 -4.05
N SER A 56 -2.48 -14.27 -4.66
CA SER A 56 -1.68 -13.53 -5.66
C SER A 56 -0.31 -13.09 -5.17
N TRP A 57 -0.10 -13.03 -3.85
CA TRP A 57 1.19 -12.76 -3.23
C TRP A 57 2.11 -14.00 -3.17
N ILE A 58 1.56 -15.22 -3.23
CA ILE A 58 2.34 -16.48 -3.14
C ILE A 58 3.08 -16.74 -4.45
N ASP A 59 2.37 -16.58 -5.56
CA ASP A 59 2.92 -16.84 -6.89
C ASP A 59 3.32 -15.52 -7.53
N GLY A 60 4.59 -15.15 -7.48
CA GLY A 60 5.06 -13.86 -8.00
C GLY A 60 4.84 -13.67 -9.51
N ASN A 61 4.65 -14.74 -10.28
CA ASN A 61 4.41 -14.65 -11.72
C ASN A 61 3.26 -15.55 -12.16
N GLY A 62 2.06 -14.98 -12.12
CA GLY A 62 0.84 -15.67 -12.48
C GLY A 62 0.70 -16.05 -13.96
N SER A 63 1.68 -15.73 -14.81
CA SER A 63 1.72 -16.12 -16.23
C SER A 63 2.41 -17.47 -16.47
N VAL A 64 3.12 -18.00 -15.48
CA VAL A 64 3.84 -19.28 -15.55
C VAL A 64 3.15 -20.31 -14.66
N ALA A 65 3.19 -21.58 -15.05
CA ALA A 65 2.56 -22.64 -14.27
C ALA A 65 3.30 -22.92 -12.96
N GLY A 66 2.54 -23.05 -11.87
CA GLY A 66 3.06 -23.35 -10.53
C GLY A 66 3.49 -22.10 -9.77
N ASN A 67 3.69 -22.22 -8.46
CA ASN A 67 4.05 -21.10 -7.61
C ASN A 67 5.48 -20.65 -7.88
N GLN A 68 5.65 -19.44 -8.42
CA GLN A 68 6.95 -18.79 -8.50
C GLN A 68 7.30 -18.12 -7.17
N THR A 69 8.55 -17.69 -7.03
CA THR A 69 8.99 -16.96 -5.83
C THR A 69 8.14 -15.71 -5.62
N PRO A 70 7.60 -15.45 -4.41
CA PRO A 70 6.92 -14.21 -4.10
C PRO A 70 7.81 -12.99 -4.40
N ASP A 71 7.24 -11.97 -5.03
CA ASP A 71 7.90 -10.68 -5.22
C ASP A 71 7.61 -9.77 -4.01
N VAL A 72 8.45 -9.92 -2.98
CA VAL A 72 8.29 -9.25 -1.69
C VAL A 72 8.86 -7.84 -1.77
N ILE A 73 8.05 -6.85 -1.38
CA ILE A 73 8.46 -5.44 -1.29
C ILE A 73 8.76 -5.09 0.17
N GLU A 74 7.80 -5.33 1.06
CA GLU A 74 7.88 -5.01 2.48
C GLU A 74 7.48 -6.21 3.33
N THR A 75 8.30 -6.53 4.34
CA THR A 75 8.07 -7.67 5.25
C THR A 75 7.46 -7.22 6.57
N ALA A 76 6.87 -8.14 7.33
CA ALA A 76 6.30 -7.85 8.64
C ALA A 76 7.35 -7.53 9.72
N LEU A 77 8.64 -7.75 9.42
CA LEU A 77 9.76 -7.42 10.31
C LEU A 77 10.31 -6.01 10.05
N ASP A 78 10.14 -5.48 8.83
CA ASP A 78 10.49 -4.10 8.52
C ASP A 78 9.30 -3.19 8.80
N THR A 79 9.47 -2.32 9.80
CA THR A 79 8.47 -1.33 10.20
C THR A 79 8.90 0.09 9.88
N SER A 80 10.06 0.29 9.25
CA SER A 80 10.63 1.61 8.98
C SER A 80 9.81 2.46 8.02
N TRP A 81 8.99 1.82 7.18
CA TRP A 81 8.04 2.44 6.26
C TRP A 81 6.66 2.68 6.88
N ILE A 82 6.41 2.24 8.12
CA ILE A 82 5.11 2.36 8.80
C ILE A 82 5.16 3.52 9.80
N ASN A 83 4.41 4.58 9.51
CA ASN A 83 4.23 5.69 10.46
C ASN A 83 3.26 5.30 11.57
N THR A 84 2.16 4.61 11.23
CA THR A 84 1.19 4.10 12.21
C THR A 84 0.43 2.91 11.63
N ALA A 85 0.28 1.83 12.41
CA ALA A 85 -0.62 0.72 12.13
C ALA A 85 -1.35 0.32 13.41
N THR A 86 -2.66 0.58 13.50
CA THR A 86 -3.43 0.32 14.72
C THR A 86 -4.81 -0.23 14.43
N VAL A 87 -5.35 -0.98 15.40
CA VAL A 87 -6.68 -1.55 15.35
C VAL A 87 -7.38 -1.30 16.67
N THR A 88 -8.46 -0.52 16.63
CA THR A 88 -9.24 -0.15 17.82
C THR A 88 -10.67 -0.61 17.69
N ASP A 89 -11.21 -1.21 18.75
CA ASP A 89 -12.63 -1.51 18.84
C ASP A 89 -13.33 -0.46 19.70
N ALA A 90 -14.38 0.14 19.16
CA ALA A 90 -15.20 1.12 19.87
C ALA A 90 -16.65 1.05 19.38
N ALA A 91 -17.61 1.06 20.32
CA ALA A 91 -19.04 1.07 20.05
C ALA A 91 -19.51 -0.01 19.03
N GLY A 92 -18.98 -1.23 19.16
CA GLY A 92 -19.32 -2.35 18.27
C GLY A 92 -18.76 -2.25 16.85
N LYS A 93 -17.84 -1.32 16.60
CA LYS A 93 -17.13 -1.15 15.33
C LYS A 93 -15.64 -1.39 15.53
N ARG A 94 -15.00 -1.94 14.50
CA ARG A 94 -13.54 -2.02 14.40
C ARG A 94 -13.03 -0.95 13.45
N ARG A 95 -12.05 -0.17 13.91
CA ARG A 95 -11.34 0.80 13.09
C ARG A 95 -9.92 0.30 12.86
N PHE A 96 -9.53 0.29 11.60
CA PHE A 96 -8.15 0.12 11.16
C PHE A 96 -7.60 1.50 10.81
N LEU A 97 -6.37 1.77 11.21
CA LEU A 97 -5.63 2.95 10.78
C LEU A 97 -4.27 2.50 10.28
N LEU A 98 -3.97 2.86 9.04
CA LEU A 98 -2.69 2.65 8.40
C LEU A 98 -2.19 3.98 7.83
N ASP A 99 -1.00 4.38 8.25
CA ASP A 99 -0.23 5.50 7.71
C ASP A 99 1.17 4.96 7.39
N ILE A 100 1.58 5.10 6.14
CA ILE A 100 2.79 4.48 5.57
C ILE A 100 3.53 5.45 4.66
N ASN A 101 4.84 5.31 4.61
CA ASN A 101 5.68 5.88 3.58
C ASN A 101 5.76 4.92 2.38
N VAL A 102 5.13 5.32 1.27
CA VAL A 102 5.07 4.51 0.04
C VAL A 102 6.30 4.64 -0.87
N ALA A 103 7.36 5.33 -0.45
CA ALA A 103 8.54 5.53 -1.29
C ALA A 103 9.20 4.21 -1.72
N GLY A 104 9.33 3.24 -0.80
CA GLY A 104 9.85 1.91 -1.11
C GLY A 104 8.97 1.15 -2.10
N ILE A 105 7.65 1.15 -1.85
CA ILE A 105 6.65 0.55 -2.73
C ILE A 105 6.72 1.13 -4.14
N ASN A 106 6.71 2.46 -4.27
CA ASN A 106 6.69 3.11 -5.59
C ASN A 106 8.06 3.04 -6.30
N GLY A 107 9.15 2.90 -5.55
CA GLY A 107 10.50 2.72 -6.09
C GLY A 107 10.91 1.27 -6.36
N HIS A 108 10.02 0.31 -6.09
CA HIS A 108 10.29 -1.12 -6.28
C HIS A 108 10.59 -1.43 -7.75
N THR A 109 11.51 -2.37 -7.96
CA THR A 109 11.75 -2.97 -9.28
C THR A 109 11.16 -4.37 -9.26
N PRO A 110 10.04 -4.63 -9.96
CA PRO A 110 9.40 -5.93 -9.93
C PRO A 110 10.35 -7.05 -10.38
N LEU A 111 10.34 -8.16 -9.65
CA LEU A 111 11.03 -9.40 -10.02
C LEU A 111 10.45 -9.97 -11.33
N TYR A 112 9.16 -9.72 -11.57
CA TYR A 112 8.43 -10.12 -12.76
C TYR A 112 7.75 -8.90 -13.39
N PRO A 113 8.51 -8.04 -14.08
CA PRO A 113 7.97 -6.81 -14.63
C PRO A 113 6.96 -7.09 -15.73
N SER A 114 5.96 -6.22 -15.88
CA SER A 114 5.19 -6.16 -17.11
C SER A 114 6.16 -5.82 -18.26
N GLY A 115 5.88 -6.30 -19.48
CA GLY A 115 6.76 -6.09 -20.64
C GLY A 115 7.01 -4.63 -21.04
N GLN A 116 6.41 -3.66 -20.33
CA GLN A 116 6.49 -2.23 -20.59
C GLN A 116 7.10 -1.43 -19.42
N ASN A 117 7.54 -2.07 -18.33
CA ASN A 117 8.02 -1.40 -17.10
C ASN A 117 6.98 -0.45 -16.48
N ASP A 118 5.72 -0.86 -16.43
CA ASP A 118 4.60 -0.02 -15.98
C ASP A 118 4.42 -0.04 -14.45
N TRP A 119 5.50 -0.19 -13.69
CA TRP A 119 5.39 -0.20 -12.24
C TRP A 119 4.90 1.16 -11.72
N THR A 120 3.72 1.14 -11.12
CA THR A 120 3.12 2.28 -10.43
C THR A 120 3.01 2.03 -8.93
N GLY A 121 3.07 0.78 -8.49
CA GLY A 121 3.03 0.41 -7.08
C GLY A 121 1.71 0.81 -6.41
N ALA A 122 1.73 1.90 -5.64
CA ALA A 122 0.55 2.48 -5.01
C ALA A 122 0.25 3.92 -5.51
N GLN A 123 0.89 4.34 -6.60
CA GLN A 123 0.66 5.65 -7.21
C GLN A 123 -0.70 5.72 -7.89
N PHE A 124 -1.28 6.91 -7.86
CA PHE A 124 -2.51 7.24 -8.57
C PHE A 124 -2.42 8.67 -9.12
N GLY A 125 -3.17 8.94 -10.19
CA GLY A 125 -3.14 10.23 -10.89
C GLY A 125 -4.37 11.07 -10.56
N ASN A 126 -5.01 11.59 -11.61
CA ASN A 126 -6.28 12.30 -11.51
C ASN A 126 -7.44 11.38 -11.10
N GLN A 127 -7.22 10.07 -11.14
CA GLN A 127 -8.17 9.07 -10.73
C GLN A 127 -7.53 8.10 -9.74
N ILE A 128 -8.35 7.57 -8.84
CA ILE A 128 -7.99 6.51 -7.91
C ILE A 128 -8.96 5.35 -8.07
N GLY A 129 -8.40 4.16 -8.26
CA GLY A 129 -9.09 2.89 -8.09
C GLY A 129 -8.73 2.27 -6.75
N LEU A 130 -9.70 1.64 -6.10
CA LEU A 130 -9.55 0.96 -4.82
C LEU A 130 -10.09 -0.47 -4.94
N TRP A 131 -9.26 -1.44 -4.54
CA TRP A 131 -9.64 -2.84 -4.41
C TRP A 131 -9.32 -3.27 -2.99
N PHE A 132 -10.34 -3.19 -2.15
CA PHE A 132 -10.22 -3.34 -0.71
C PHE A 132 -11.00 -4.54 -0.24
N HIS A 133 -10.28 -5.60 0.13
CA HIS A 133 -10.90 -6.86 0.54
C HIS A 133 -10.69 -7.04 2.03
N THR A 134 -11.76 -7.30 2.76
CA THR A 134 -11.77 -7.47 4.23
C THR A 134 -12.05 -8.91 4.60
N PHE A 135 -11.46 -9.36 5.70
CA PHE A 135 -11.52 -10.77 6.10
C PHE A 135 -11.98 -10.95 7.53
N THR A 136 -12.73 -12.02 7.79
CA THR A 136 -13.12 -12.44 9.14
C THR A 136 -12.50 -13.79 9.46
N GLY A 137 -12.21 -14.03 10.74
CA GLY A 137 -11.58 -15.29 11.15
C GLY A 137 -10.18 -15.51 10.56
N SER A 138 -9.45 -14.42 10.26
CA SER A 138 -8.12 -14.53 9.66
C SER A 138 -7.16 -15.32 10.53
N ALA A 139 -6.42 -16.23 9.90
CA ALA A 139 -5.31 -16.97 10.46
C ALA A 139 -4.15 -16.93 9.47
N THR A 140 -3.13 -16.15 9.81
CA THR A 140 -1.96 -15.88 8.98
C THR A 140 -0.73 -16.53 9.60
N THR A 141 0.23 -16.91 8.76
CA THR A 141 1.55 -17.34 9.23
C THR A 141 2.63 -16.55 8.50
N TYR A 142 3.77 -16.40 9.16
CA TYR A 142 4.90 -15.64 8.63
C TYR A 142 6.17 -16.47 8.78
N GLY A 143 7.03 -16.39 7.77
CA GLY A 143 8.34 -17.01 7.77
C GLY A 143 9.33 -16.29 8.68
N ALA A 144 10.52 -16.86 8.80
CA ALA A 144 11.57 -16.32 9.66
C ALA A 144 12.05 -14.91 9.23
N GLN A 145 11.84 -14.54 7.96
CA GLN A 145 12.20 -13.24 7.40
C GLN A 145 11.01 -12.28 7.32
N GLY A 146 9.88 -12.61 7.95
CA GLY A 146 8.71 -11.72 7.99
C GLY A 146 7.84 -11.71 6.75
N GLN A 147 8.14 -12.56 5.76
CA GLN A 147 7.25 -12.81 4.62
C GLN A 147 6.02 -13.60 5.09
N LEU A 148 4.85 -13.20 4.60
CA LEU A 148 3.62 -13.97 4.67
C LEU A 148 3.86 -15.37 4.09
N CYS A 149 3.38 -16.41 4.77
CA CYS A 149 3.45 -17.80 4.34
C CYS A 149 2.06 -18.43 4.21
N ASP A 150 1.06 -17.86 4.85
CA ASP A 150 -0.32 -18.30 4.75
C ASP A 150 -1.30 -17.17 5.07
N TRP A 151 -2.46 -17.17 4.41
CA TRP A 151 -3.56 -16.24 4.64
C TRP A 151 -4.90 -16.96 4.56
N ASN A 152 -5.28 -17.60 5.67
CA ASN A 152 -6.59 -18.25 5.80
C ASN A 152 -7.62 -17.30 6.40
N TYR A 153 -8.88 -17.49 6.04
CA TYR A 153 -10.01 -16.71 6.53
C TYR A 153 -11.30 -17.53 6.43
N ASN A 154 -12.32 -17.12 7.18
CA ASN A 154 -13.63 -17.77 7.18
C ASN A 154 -14.57 -17.18 6.12
N GLN A 155 -14.61 -15.84 6.07
CA GLN A 155 -15.44 -15.09 5.14
C GLN A 155 -14.69 -13.82 4.73
N HIS A 156 -15.00 -13.34 3.53
CA HIS A 156 -14.48 -12.09 3.01
C HIS A 156 -15.60 -11.21 2.45
N GLY A 157 -15.33 -9.92 2.35
CA GLY A 157 -16.14 -8.96 1.61
C GLY A 157 -15.22 -7.97 0.89
N TRP A 158 -15.72 -7.33 -0.15
CA TRP A 158 -14.91 -6.43 -0.98
C TRP A 158 -15.60 -5.10 -1.21
N PHE A 159 -14.78 -4.08 -1.36
CA PHE A 159 -15.11 -2.80 -1.96
C PHE A 159 -14.15 -2.60 -3.12
N ASP A 160 -14.67 -2.81 -4.33
CA ASP A 160 -13.92 -2.71 -5.57
C ASP A 160 -14.57 -1.63 -6.41
N ALA A 161 -13.85 -0.53 -6.61
CA ALA A 161 -14.40 0.63 -7.27
C ALA A 161 -13.30 1.39 -8.04
N PRO A 162 -13.44 1.48 -9.36
CA PRO A 162 -12.51 2.25 -10.19
C PRO A 162 -12.95 3.72 -10.29
N ASN A 163 -12.11 4.54 -10.92
CA ASN A 163 -12.50 5.84 -11.48
C ASN A 163 -12.96 6.93 -10.51
N TYR A 164 -12.59 6.90 -9.23
CA TYR A 164 -12.85 8.03 -8.36
C TYR A 164 -11.95 9.21 -8.72
N GLN A 165 -12.55 10.37 -8.97
CA GLN A 165 -11.78 11.59 -9.25
C GLN A 165 -11.02 12.03 -8.00
N THR A 166 -9.73 12.28 -8.14
CA THR A 166 -8.93 12.85 -7.06
C THR A 166 -9.07 14.36 -7.07
N ILE A 167 -9.07 14.96 -5.88
CA ILE A 167 -8.93 16.40 -5.73
C ILE A 167 -7.49 16.70 -5.35
N LEU A 168 -6.84 17.58 -6.10
CA LEU A 168 -5.55 18.09 -5.70
C LEU A 168 -5.73 18.93 -4.43
N VAL A 169 -5.20 18.46 -3.31
CA VAL A 169 -5.15 19.25 -2.08
C VAL A 169 -3.90 20.14 -2.17
N PRO A 170 -4.03 21.46 -2.35
CA PRO A 170 -2.87 22.33 -2.46
C PRO A 170 -2.06 22.29 -1.17
N LEU A 171 -0.72 22.39 -1.28
CA LEU A 171 0.10 22.61 -0.10
C LEU A 171 -0.42 23.84 0.66
N PRO A 172 -0.52 23.79 2.01
CA PRO A 172 -0.92 24.95 2.79
C PRO A 172 -0.04 26.16 2.41
N ALA A 173 -0.61 27.36 2.35
CA ALA A 173 0.11 28.57 1.96
C ALA A 173 1.44 28.77 2.73
N GLY A 174 1.52 28.28 3.98
CA GLY A 174 2.75 28.28 4.77
C GLY A 174 3.92 27.49 4.15
N ALA A 175 3.67 26.37 3.47
CA ALA A 175 4.71 25.61 2.78
C ALA A 175 5.28 26.37 1.57
N TRP A 176 4.43 27.07 0.83
CA TRP A 176 4.84 27.96 -0.25
C TRP A 176 5.65 29.15 0.26
N MET A 177 5.23 29.76 1.38
CA MET A 177 5.98 30.84 2.01
C MET A 177 7.34 30.37 2.55
N GLY A 178 7.43 29.16 3.08
CA GLY A 178 8.69 28.54 3.49
C GLY A 178 9.68 28.38 2.33
N MET A 179 9.22 27.87 1.19
CA MET A 179 10.05 27.76 -0.03
C MET A 179 10.47 29.13 -0.57
N ALA A 180 9.58 30.10 -0.61
CA ALA A 180 9.90 31.47 -1.03
C ALA A 180 10.92 32.12 -0.08
N GLY A 181 10.80 31.89 1.23
CA GLY A 181 11.75 32.33 2.24
C GLY A 181 13.16 31.75 2.04
N LEU A 182 13.27 30.45 1.78
CA LEU A 182 14.56 29.78 1.53
C LEU A 182 15.25 30.31 0.27
N ILE A 183 14.49 30.52 -0.81
CA ILE A 183 15.01 31.12 -2.05
C ILE A 183 15.45 32.57 -1.80
N GLY A 184 14.64 33.36 -1.09
CA GLY A 184 14.96 34.74 -0.73
C GLY A 184 16.24 34.86 0.09
N VAL A 185 16.41 34.03 1.12
CA VAL A 185 17.62 33.98 1.94
C VAL A 185 18.84 33.57 1.12
N GLY A 186 18.70 32.56 0.24
CA GLY A 186 19.78 32.12 -0.64
C GLY A 186 20.26 33.20 -1.60
N VAL A 187 19.34 33.96 -2.21
CA VAL A 187 19.66 35.08 -3.11
C VAL A 187 20.34 36.23 -2.36
N VAL A 188 19.83 36.61 -1.19
CA VAL A 188 20.42 37.69 -0.37
C VAL A 188 21.81 37.31 0.14
N ALA A 189 22.00 36.08 0.61
CA ALA A 189 23.30 35.58 1.06
C ALA A 189 24.34 35.57 -0.07
N ARG A 190 23.94 35.21 -1.29
CA ARG A 190 24.80 35.22 -2.48
C ARG A 190 25.21 36.63 -2.89
N LYS A 191 24.26 37.59 -2.87
CA LYS A 191 24.54 39.01 -3.14
C LYS A 191 25.49 39.62 -2.11
N ARG A 192 25.33 39.30 -0.82
CA ARG A 192 26.23 39.77 0.23
C ARG A 192 27.66 39.23 0.07
N ARG A 193 27.84 37.96 -0.32
CA ARG A 193 29.17 37.40 -0.62
C ARG A 193 29.84 38.04 -1.85
N ALA A 194 29.06 38.42 -2.86
CA ALA A 194 29.60 39.07 -4.06
C ALA A 194 30.04 40.52 -3.81
N ALA A 195 29.40 41.23 -2.88
CA ALA A 195 29.73 42.61 -2.50
C ALA A 195 30.89 42.72 -1.48
N MET A 196 31.41 41.59 -0.98
CA MET A 196 32.54 41.53 -0.04
C MET A 196 33.87 41.12 -0.71
N LYS A 197 33.90 41.03 -2.05
CA LYS A 197 35.11 40.84 -2.85
C LYS A 197 35.42 42.14 -3.59
#